data_AF-A0A454D0C3-F1
#
_entry.id   AF-A0A454D0C3-F1
#
_cell.length_a   1.000
_cell.length_b   1.000
_cell.length_c   1.000
_cell.angle_alpha   90.00
_cell.angle_beta   90.00
_cell.angle_gamma   90.00
#
_symmetry.space_group_name_H-M   'P 1'
#
loop_
_entity.id
_entity.type
_entity.pdbx_description
1 polymer ?
#
loop_
_entity_poly.entity_id
_entity_poly.type
_entity_poly.pdbx_seq_one_letter_code
_entity_poly.pdbx_strand_id
1 'polypeptide(L)' 'MEEIVLWKDKSDAQRDAIIEQLVGNDSTHSCPECGTNAHCDIAAGKETCWCFDIETRDLPKPEAGQLCLCRKCLEKKPVA' A
#
# COMPACT_ATOMS: atom_id res chain seq x y z
N MET A 1 -10.86 -2.97 5.24
CA MET A 1 -10.89 -2.83 3.76
C MET A 1 -11.88 -1.74 3.36
N GLU A 2 -11.74 -0.55 3.96
CA GLU A 2 -12.62 0.60 3.71
C GLU A 2 -12.46 1.17 2.29
N GLU A 3 -11.28 1.02 1.69
CA GLU A 3 -10.96 1.51 0.34
C GLU A 3 -11.97 1.06 -0.72
N ILE A 4 -12.41 -0.21 -0.65
CA ILE A 4 -13.39 -0.78 -1.60
C ILE A 4 -14.82 -0.29 -1.28
N VAL A 5 -15.17 -0.20 0.00
CA VAL A 5 -16.52 0.25 0.42
C VAL A 5 -16.76 1.70 0.00
N LEU A 6 -15.74 2.55 0.14
CA LEU A 6 -15.78 3.97 -0.22
C LEU A 6 -15.54 4.21 -1.71
N TRP A 7 -15.30 3.17 -2.53
CA TRP A 7 -15.00 3.32 -3.94
C TRP A 7 -16.08 4.10 -4.70
N LYS A 8 -17.35 3.85 -4.38
CA LYS A 8 -18.50 4.54 -4.98
C LYS A 8 -18.50 6.05 -4.75
N ASP A 9 -17.89 6.50 -3.65
CA ASP A 9 -17.85 7.90 -3.23
C ASP A 9 -16.60 8.64 -3.73
N LYS A 10 -15.65 7.94 -4.36
CA LYS A 10 -14.47 8.53 -4.99
C LYS A 10 -14.82 9.11 -6.37
N SER A 11 -14.23 10.26 -6.70
CA SER A 11 -14.27 10.80 -8.06
C SER A 11 -13.45 9.93 -9.03
N ASP A 12 -13.68 10.08 -10.33
CA ASP A 12 -12.94 9.32 -11.35
C ASP A 12 -11.43 9.59 -11.25
N ALA A 13 -11.01 10.83 -11.05
CA ALA A 13 -9.60 11.17 -10.85
C ALA A 13 -8.99 10.49 -9.61
N GLN A 14 -9.75 10.33 -8.53
CA GLN A 14 -9.28 9.62 -7.33
C GLN A 14 -9.18 8.11 -7.57
N ARG A 15 -10.10 7.54 -8.35
CA ARG A 15 -10.07 6.12 -8.74
C ARG A 15 -8.89 5.84 -9.66
N ASP A 16 -8.67 6.69 -10.66
CA ASP A 16 -7.55 6.58 -11.59
C ASP A 16 -6.22 6.63 -10.86
N ALA A 17 -6.06 7.56 -9.91
CA ALA A 17 -4.85 7.63 -9.07
C ALA A 17 -4.60 6.33 -8.29
N ILE A 18 -5.63 5.71 -7.71
CA ILE A 18 -5.49 4.42 -7.02
C ILE A 18 -5.13 3.31 -8.02
N ILE A 19 -5.71 3.31 -9.21
CA ILE A 19 -5.38 2.34 -10.26
C ILE A 19 -3.93 2.46 -10.69
N GLU A 20 -3.41 3.66 -10.90
CA GLU A 20 -1.99 3.89 -11.24
C GLU A 20 -1.05 3.34 -10.15
N GLN A 21 -1.41 3.48 -8.87
CA GLN A 21 -0.67 2.91 -7.74
C GLN A 21 -0.74 1.38 -7.71
N LEU A 22 -1.91 0.81 -8.02
CA LEU A 22 -2.14 -0.64 -8.05
C LEU A 22 -1.40 -1.35 -9.19
N VAL A 23 -1.36 -0.71 -10.36
CA VAL A 23 -0.63 -1.21 -11.54
C VAL A 23 0.86 -0.97 -11.39
N GLY A 24 1.26 0.00 -10.55
CA GLY A 24 2.65 0.29 -10.21
C GLY A 24 3.28 1.36 -11.10
N ASN A 25 2.48 2.18 -11.79
CA ASN A 25 2.95 3.35 -12.54
C ASN A 25 3.25 4.53 -11.61
N ASP A 26 2.51 4.65 -10.51
CA ASP A 26 2.84 5.53 -9.37
C ASP A 26 3.47 4.68 -8.26
N SER A 27 4.71 5.01 -7.89
CA SER A 27 5.53 4.19 -7.00
C SER A 27 6.50 5.04 -6.21
N THR A 28 6.74 4.66 -4.95
CA THR A 28 7.74 5.33 -4.10
C THR A 28 8.99 4.49 -3.91
N HIS A 29 8.91 3.18 -4.12
CA HIS A 29 10.05 2.27 -3.96
C HIS A 29 9.79 0.91 -4.64
N SER A 30 10.83 0.10 -4.78
CA SER A 30 10.70 -1.31 -5.12
C SER A 30 10.43 -2.13 -3.87
N CYS A 31 9.45 -3.03 -3.92
CA CYS A 31 9.13 -3.97 -2.86
C CYS A 31 10.36 -4.81 -2.51
N PRO A 32 10.81 -4.84 -1.24
CA PRO A 32 12.02 -5.57 -0.85
C PRO A 32 11.88 -7.09 -0.96
N GLU A 33 10.65 -7.63 -1.09
CA GLU A 33 10.42 -9.07 -1.21
C GLU A 33 10.35 -9.58 -2.65
N CYS A 34 9.68 -8.85 -3.54
CA CYS A 34 9.45 -9.30 -4.92
C CYS A 34 10.05 -8.39 -6.00
N GLY A 35 10.63 -7.25 -5.63
CA GLY A 35 11.25 -6.29 -6.54
C GLY A 35 10.29 -5.45 -7.38
N THR A 36 8.97 -5.73 -7.35
CA THR A 36 7.98 -4.93 -8.09
C THR A 36 7.76 -3.57 -7.45
N ASN A 37 7.22 -2.63 -8.21
CA ASN A 37 6.84 -1.31 -7.69
C ASN A 37 5.86 -1.41 -6.51
N ALA A 38 6.07 -0.54 -5.53
CA ALA A 38 5.28 -0.44 -4.32
C ALA A 38 5.04 1.04 -3.99
N HIS A 39 3.81 1.34 -3.56
CA HIS A 39 3.42 2.68 -3.17
C HIS A 39 3.20 2.78 -1.67
N CYS A 40 3.81 3.80 -1.07
CA CYS A 40 3.62 4.19 0.33
C CYS A 40 3.28 5.68 0.38
N ASP A 41 2.06 5.99 0.78
CA ASP A 41 1.58 7.37 0.82
C ASP A 41 2.32 8.23 1.85
N ILE A 42 2.82 7.65 2.94
CA ILE A 42 3.68 8.37 3.92
C ILE A 42 4.98 8.80 3.26
N ALA A 43 5.61 7.91 2.48
CA ALA A 43 6.83 8.24 1.73
C ALA A 43 6.56 9.27 0.63
N ALA A 44 5.33 9.31 0.09
CA ALA A 44 4.86 10.33 -0.85
C ALA A 44 4.44 11.66 -0.17
N GLY A 45 4.63 11.80 1.15
CA GLY A 45 4.35 13.03 1.90
C GLY A 45 2.91 13.21 2.35
N LYS A 46 2.08 12.15 2.32
CA LYS A 46 0.72 12.17 2.88
C LYS A 46 0.71 11.71 4.34
N GLU A 47 -0.41 11.95 5.02
CA GLU A 47 -0.57 11.63 6.45
C GLU A 47 -1.08 10.21 6.71
N THR A 48 -1.74 9.60 5.72
CA THR A 48 -2.32 8.24 5.82
C THR A 48 -1.84 7.38 4.66
N CYS A 49 -1.86 6.06 4.86
CA CYS A 49 -1.51 5.08 3.83
C CYS A 49 -2.57 3.98 3.76
N TRP A 50 -2.82 3.45 2.56
CA TRP A 50 -3.78 2.36 2.33
C TRP A 50 -3.61 1.17 3.27
N CYS A 51 -2.38 0.89 3.74
CA CYS A 51 -2.11 -0.24 4.62
C CYS A 51 -2.60 -0.03 6.05
N PHE A 52 -3.02 1.18 6.43
CA PHE A 52 -3.58 1.46 7.75
C PHE A 52 -5.03 0.97 7.87
N ASP A 53 -5.73 0.80 6.74
CA ASP A 53 -7.15 0.40 6.69
C ASP A 53 -7.34 -1.10 6.43
N ILE A 54 -6.25 -1.87 6.47
CA ILE A 54 -6.26 -3.33 6.37
C ILE A 54 -5.98 -3.96 7.74
N GLU A 55 -6.33 -5.23 7.87
CA GLU A 55 -6.03 -6.01 9.07
C GLU A 55 -4.50 -6.12 9.27
N THR A 56 -4.07 -5.92 10.52
CA THR A 56 -2.66 -5.96 10.92
C THR A 56 -2.05 -7.31 10.58
N ARG A 57 -0.85 -7.28 10.01
CA ARG A 57 -0.08 -8.47 9.66
C ARG A 57 0.96 -8.77 10.72
N ASP A 58 1.16 -10.05 11.00
CA ASP A 58 2.26 -10.52 11.81
C ASP A 58 3.57 -10.36 11.02
N LEU A 59 4.26 -9.27 11.31
CA LEU A 59 5.52 -8.87 10.71
C LEU A 59 6.59 -8.81 11.80
N PRO A 60 7.84 -9.16 11.47
CA PRO A 60 8.95 -8.93 12.38
C PRO A 60 9.03 -7.44 12.74
N LYS A 61 9.58 -7.16 13.93
CA LYS A 61 9.79 -5.80 14.41
C LYS A 61 10.52 -4.97 13.33
N PRO A 62 9.99 -3.81 12.93
CA PRO A 62 10.59 -3.05 11.86
C PRO A 62 11.96 -2.52 12.24
N GLU A 63 12.91 -2.65 11.31
CA GLU A 63 14.24 -2.06 11.42
C GLU A 63 14.25 -0.62 10.89
N ALA A 64 15.24 0.17 11.32
CA ALA A 64 15.39 1.53 10.84
C ALA A 64 15.63 1.54 9.32
N GLY A 65 14.80 2.29 8.59
CA GLY A 65 14.87 2.35 7.12
C GLY A 65 14.20 1.18 6.39
N GLN A 66 13.49 0.29 7.10
CA GLN A 66 12.75 -0.79 6.46
C GLN A 66 11.65 -0.23 5.54
N LEU A 67 11.66 -0.68 4.28
CA LEU A 67 10.66 -0.33 3.28
C LEU A 67 9.38 -1.16 3.43
N CYS A 68 8.25 -0.59 2.99
CA CYS A 68 6.98 -1.30 2.96
C CYS A 68 6.98 -2.45 1.94
N LEU A 69 6.10 -3.42 2.15
CA LEU A 69 5.81 -4.45 1.14
C LEU A 69 4.73 -3.94 0.17
N CYS A 70 4.76 -4.42 -1.07
CA CYS A 70 3.64 -4.20 -1.99
C CYS A 70 2.38 -4.93 -1.48
N ARG A 71 1.18 -4.52 -1.95
CA ARG A 71 -0.11 -5.10 -1.55
C ARG A 71 -0.12 -6.64 -1.65
N LYS A 72 0.41 -7.18 -2.75
CA LYS A 72 0.48 -8.64 -3.01
C LYS A 72 1.40 -9.40 -2.04
N CYS A 73 2.52 -8.80 -1.62
CA CYS A 73 3.43 -9.43 -0.66
C CYS A 73 2.90 -9.30 0.76
N LEU A 74 2.30 -8.16 1.10
CA LEU A 74 1.70 -7.93 2.42
C LEU A 74 0.51 -8.86 2.66
N GLU A 75 -0.34 -9.10 1.66
CA GLU A 75 -1.50 -10.00 1.77
C GLU A 75 -1.11 -11.44 2.13
N LYS A 76 0.07 -11.89 1.67
CA LYS A 76 0.61 -13.24 1.96
C LYS A 76 1.12 -13.40 3.38
N LYS A 77 1.22 -12.31 4.14
CA LYS A 77 1.68 -12.36 5.53
C LYS A 77 0.57 -12.86 6.44
N PRO A 78 0.91 -13.66 7.46
CA PRO A 78 -0.07 -14.08 8.45
C PRO A 78 -0.77 -12.86 9.07
N VAL A 79 -2.03 -13.04 9.42
CA VAL A 79 -2.78 -12.06 10.21
C VAL A 79 -2.34 -12.19 11.67
N ALA A 80 -2.23 -11.07 12.37
CA ALA A 80 -1.83 -10.99 13.78
C ALA A 80 -2.98 -11.26 14.75
#